data_AF-A0ABD6DQJ2-F1
#
_entry.id   AF-A0ABD6DQJ2-F1
#
_cell.length_a   1.000
_cell.length_b   1.000
_cell.length_c   1.000
_cell.angle_alpha   90.00
_cell.angle_beta   90.00
_cell.angle_gamma   90.00
#
_symmetry.space_group_name_H-M   'P 1'
#
loop_
_entity.id
_entity.type
_entity.pdbx_description
1 polymer ?
#
loop_
_entity_poly.entity_id
_entity_poly.type
_entity_poly.pdbx_seq_one_letter_code
_entity_poly.pdbx_strand_id
1 'polypeptide(L)'
;MDRSLELRVKGHLYEIREINDEVLDSQQGFPMAEEGYKETLQSVADCSNSELVDRVANSIKEDIRSNEERPSNRSVRRDARMLLAEEGFVADNYLNTA
;
A
#
# COMPACT_ATOMS: atom_id res chain seq x y z
N MET A 1 5.64 8.75 -12.60
CA MET A 1 5.54 9.30 -11.23
C MET A 1 6.32 10.61 -11.02
N ASP A 2 5.73 11.53 -10.26
CA ASP A 2 6.41 12.71 -9.68
C ASP A 2 7.42 12.31 -8.58
N ARG A 3 8.54 13.03 -8.47
CA ARG A 3 9.60 12.73 -7.47
C ARG A 3 9.07 12.83 -6.03
N SER A 4 8.13 13.74 -5.77
CA SER A 4 7.55 13.91 -4.43
C SER A 4 6.70 12.68 -4.06
N LEU A 5 5.94 12.14 -5.01
CA LEU A 5 5.17 10.91 -4.83
C LEU A 5 6.07 9.69 -4.62
N GLU A 6 7.17 9.58 -5.37
CA GLU A 6 8.14 8.49 -5.19
C GLU A 6 8.74 8.50 -3.78
N LEU A 7 9.13 9.69 -3.27
CA LEU A 7 9.64 9.84 -1.91
C LEU A 7 8.57 9.51 -0.86
N ARG A 8 7.32 9.88 -1.12
CA ARG A 8 6.19 9.56 -0.24
C ARG A 8 5.91 8.07 -0.17
N VAL A 9 5.93 7.35 -1.30
CA VAL A 9 5.83 5.87 -1.32
C VAL A 9 6.95 5.23 -0.50
N LYS A 10 8.20 5.68 -0.69
CA LYS A 10 9.34 5.18 0.10
C LYS A 10 9.19 5.45 1.61
N GLY A 11 8.68 6.62 1.98
CA GLY A 11 8.39 6.96 3.38
C GLY A 11 7.36 6.01 4.00
N HIS A 12 6.25 5.76 3.30
CA HIS A 12 5.23 4.83 3.77
C HIS A 12 5.72 3.40 3.89
N LEU A 13 6.55 2.92 2.96
CA LEU A 13 7.15 1.59 3.04
C LEU A 13 8.07 1.44 4.26
N TYR A 14 8.84 2.49 4.58
CA TYR A 14 9.63 2.52 5.80
C TYR A 14 8.73 2.43 7.05
N GLU A 15 7.66 3.23 7.11
CA GLU A 15 6.71 3.18 8.24
C GLU A 15 6.01 1.81 8.39
N ILE A 16 5.60 1.20 7.28
CA ILE A 16 4.99 -0.14 7.27
C ILE A 16 5.96 -1.18 7.83
N ARG A 17 7.26 -1.08 7.49
CA ARG A 17 8.29 -1.96 8.04
C ARG A 17 8.47 -1.78 9.54
N GLU A 18 8.56 -0.55 10.02
CA GLU A 18 8.67 -0.29 11.47
C GLU A 18 7.47 -0.84 12.23
N ILE A 19 6.26 -0.64 11.71
CA ILE A 19 5.03 -1.18 12.32
C ILE A 19 4.98 -2.71 12.26
N ASN A 20 5.44 -3.31 11.16
CA ASN A 20 5.58 -4.76 11.07
C ASN A 20 6.48 -5.29 12.19
N ASP A 21 7.64 -4.67 12.40
CA ASP A 21 8.61 -5.12 13.39
C ASP A 21 8.12 -4.90 14.82
N GLU A 22 7.45 -3.78 15.06
CA GLU A 22 6.83 -3.48 16.36
C GLU A 22 5.71 -4.46 16.72
N VAL A 23 4.83 -4.80 15.76
CA VAL A 23 3.60 -5.55 16.04
C VAL A 23 3.79 -7.07 15.90
N LEU A 24 4.52 -7.53 14.87
CA LEU A 24 4.60 -8.95 14.54
C LEU A 24 5.87 -9.63 15.03
N ASP A 25 6.86 -8.85 15.50
CA ASP A 25 8.18 -9.32 15.98
C ASP A 25 8.83 -10.34 15.02
N SER A 26 8.55 -10.19 13.72
CA SER A 26 9.00 -11.12 12.69
C SER A 26 9.05 -10.49 11.31
N GLN A 27 10.16 -10.74 10.63
CA GLN A 27 10.40 -10.37 9.23
C GLN A 27 10.09 -11.53 8.26
N GLN A 28 9.72 -12.71 8.77
CA GLN A 28 9.44 -13.87 7.92
C GLN A 28 8.25 -13.57 7.00
N GLY A 29 8.47 -13.61 5.69
CA GLY A 29 7.45 -13.30 4.68
C GLY A 29 7.20 -11.80 4.44
N PHE A 30 7.83 -10.90 5.21
CA PHE A 30 7.68 -9.46 5.01
C PHE A 30 8.24 -8.98 3.66
N PRO A 31 9.41 -9.44 3.17
CA PRO A 31 9.94 -8.96 1.88
C PRO A 31 8.97 -9.15 0.70
N MET A 32 8.20 -10.24 0.69
CA MET A 32 7.20 -10.49 -0.35
C MET A 32 5.94 -9.63 -0.19
N ALA A 33 5.56 -9.33 1.05
CA ALA A 33 4.46 -8.40 1.34
C ALA A 33 4.86 -6.96 0.96
N GLU A 34 6.04 -6.52 1.40
CA GLU A 34 6.59 -5.20 1.12
C GLU A 34 6.69 -4.91 -0.38
N GLU A 35 7.17 -5.86 -1.19
CA GLU A 35 7.24 -5.66 -2.64
C GLU A 35 5.84 -5.51 -3.26
N GLY A 36 4.84 -6.27 -2.82
CA GLY A 36 3.47 -6.12 -3.31
C GLY A 36 2.78 -4.85 -2.83
N TYR A 37 3.08 -4.39 -1.61
CA TYR A 37 2.63 -3.08 -1.12
C TYR A 37 3.26 -1.96 -1.95
N LYS A 38 4.57 -2.05 -2.22
CA LYS A 38 5.30 -1.12 -3.07
C LYS A 38 4.68 -1.04 -4.47
N GLU A 39 4.44 -2.17 -5.14
CA GLU A 39 3.80 -2.18 -6.46
C GLU A 39 2.41 -1.52 -6.41
N THR A 40 1.62 -1.80 -5.37
CA THR A 40 0.29 -1.20 -5.19
C THR A 40 0.36 0.31 -4.97
N LEU A 41 1.21 0.78 -4.06
CA LEU A 41 1.38 2.20 -3.77
C LEU A 41 1.94 2.95 -4.98
N GLN A 42 2.87 2.33 -5.72
CA GLN A 42 3.42 2.89 -6.93
C GLN A 42 2.33 3.06 -8.00
N SER A 43 1.52 2.02 -8.22
CA SER A 43 0.41 2.07 -9.15
C SER A 43 -0.63 3.13 -8.79
N VAL A 44 -1.01 3.24 -7.51
CA VAL A 44 -1.91 4.30 -7.03
C VAL A 44 -1.30 5.68 -7.28
N ALA A 45 -0.01 5.86 -7.00
CA ALA A 45 0.69 7.12 -7.24
C ALA A 45 0.79 7.50 -8.74
N ASP A 46 0.86 6.52 -9.65
CA ASP A 46 0.85 6.78 -11.09
C ASP A 46 -0.57 7.06 -11.64
N CYS A 47 -1.61 6.54 -10.99
CA CYS A 47 -3.01 6.74 -11.40
C CYS A 47 -3.67 7.99 -10.78
N SER A 48 -3.15 8.49 -9.66
CA SER A 48 -3.87 9.45 -8.81
C SER A 48 -2.97 10.50 -8.14
N ASN A 49 -3.28 10.87 -6.90
CA ASN A 49 -2.63 11.93 -6.14
C ASN A 49 -2.06 11.41 -4.81
N SER A 50 -1.38 12.30 -4.09
CA SER A 50 -0.66 11.95 -2.87
C SER A 50 -1.58 11.58 -1.70
N GLU A 51 -2.83 12.05 -1.70
CA GLU A 51 -3.82 11.75 -0.65
C GLU A 51 -4.27 10.29 -0.73
N LEU A 52 -4.52 9.79 -1.94
CA LEU A 52 -4.91 8.40 -2.17
C LEU A 52 -3.80 7.42 -1.80
N VAL A 53 -2.54 7.76 -2.08
CA VAL A 53 -1.37 7.00 -1.62
C VAL A 53 -1.33 6.92 -0.09
N ASP A 54 -1.54 8.04 0.59
CA ASP A 54 -1.55 8.08 2.06
C ASP A 54 -2.67 7.20 2.63
N ARG A 55 -3.87 7.26 2.04
CA ARG A 55 -5.02 6.45 2.49
C ARG A 55 -4.76 4.96 2.36
N VAL A 56 -4.22 4.51 1.23
CA VAL A 56 -3.88 3.08 1.04
C VAL A 56 -2.78 2.65 2.00
N ALA A 57 -1.72 3.45 2.15
CA ALA A 57 -0.65 3.15 3.08
C ALA A 57 -1.15 3.08 4.54
N ASN A 58 -2.02 4.01 4.94
CA ASN A 58 -2.61 4.02 6.28
C ASN A 58 -3.50 2.81 6.53
N SER A 59 -4.28 2.37 5.54
CA SER A 59 -5.05 1.12 5.65
C SER A 59 -4.14 -0.09 5.89
N ILE A 60 -3.01 -0.21 5.18
CA ILE A 60 -2.05 -1.31 5.43
C ILE A 60 -1.51 -1.26 6.87
N LYS A 61 -1.13 -0.06 7.32
CA LYS A 61 -0.61 0.17 8.68
C LYS A 61 -1.63 -0.15 9.76
N GLU A 62 -2.88 0.24 9.55
CA GLU A 62 -4.00 -0.06 10.46
C GLU A 62 -4.31 -1.55 10.48
N ASP A 63 -4.35 -2.22 9.33
CA ASP A 63 -4.58 -3.67 9.27
C ASP A 63 -3.54 -4.46 10.06
N ILE A 64 -2.26 -4.10 9.95
CA ILE A 64 -1.18 -4.72 10.74
C ILE A 64 -1.43 -4.51 12.23
N ARG A 65 -1.73 -3.28 12.65
CA ARG A 65 -1.95 -2.93 14.06
C ARG A 65 -3.18 -3.59 14.67
N SER A 66 -4.28 -3.63 13.91
CA SER A 66 -5.58 -4.08 14.42
C SER A 66 -5.73 -5.60 14.39
N ASN A 67 -5.14 -6.26 13.41
CA ASN A 67 -5.29 -7.71 13.24
C ASN A 67 -4.07 -8.49 13.73
N GLU A 68 -2.98 -7.81 14.08
CA GLU A 68 -1.68 -8.45 14.33
C GLU A 68 -1.32 -9.42 13.19
N GLU A 69 -1.64 -9.02 11.96
CA GLU A 69 -1.39 -9.77 10.74
C GLU A 69 -1.20 -8.82 9.56
N ARG A 70 -0.33 -9.21 8.61
CA ARG A 70 -0.14 -8.46 7.37
C ARG A 70 -1.34 -8.64 6.44
N PRO A 71 -1.92 -7.55 5.90
CA PRO A 71 -2.92 -7.71 4.86
C PRO A 71 -2.31 -8.34 3.62
N SER A 72 -3.05 -9.21 2.94
CA SER A 72 -2.57 -9.83 1.71
C SER A 72 -2.37 -8.79 0.59
N ASN A 73 -1.38 -8.98 -0.29
CA ASN A 73 -1.19 -8.10 -1.45
C ASN A 73 -2.46 -8.00 -2.32
N ARG A 74 -3.25 -9.08 -2.36
CA ARG A 74 -4.52 -9.12 -3.10
C ARG A 74 -5.58 -8.22 -2.49
N SER A 75 -5.76 -8.24 -1.16
CA SER A 75 -6.72 -7.37 -0.47
C SER A 75 -6.32 -5.91 -0.64
N VAL A 76 -5.05 -5.57 -0.39
CA VAL A 76 -4.54 -4.21 -0.56
C VAL A 76 -4.76 -3.68 -1.98
N ARG A 77 -4.51 -4.48 -3.02
CA ARG A 77 -4.82 -4.09 -4.40
C ARG A 77 -6.31 -3.86 -4.66
N ARG A 78 -7.16 -4.76 -4.14
CA ARG A 78 -8.61 -4.64 -4.29
C ARG A 78 -9.10 -3.35 -3.65
N ASP A 79 -8.63 -3.04 -2.45
CA ASP A 79 -9.05 -1.87 -1.68
C ASP A 79 -8.55 -0.58 -2.34
N ALA A 80 -7.30 -0.56 -2.80
CA ALA A 80 -6.77 0.52 -3.62
C ALA A 80 -7.61 0.78 -4.88
N ARG A 81 -8.01 -0.29 -5.60
CA ARG A 81 -8.86 -0.15 -6.80
C ARG A 81 -10.24 0.42 -6.46
N MET A 82 -10.88 -0.05 -5.39
CA MET A 82 -12.18 0.48 -4.96
C MET A 82 -12.06 1.95 -4.60
N LEU A 83 -11.01 2.31 -3.87
CA LEU A 83 -10.73 3.69 -3.48
C LEU A 83 -10.52 4.62 -4.69
N LEU A 84 -9.77 4.19 -5.71
CA LEU A 84 -9.62 4.95 -6.94
C LEU A 84 -10.97 5.17 -7.64
N ALA A 85 -11.79 4.13 -7.74
CA ALA A 85 -13.10 4.22 -8.38
C ALA A 85 -14.05 5.17 -7.64
N GLU A 86 -14.04 5.17 -6.31
CA GLU A 86 -14.84 6.06 -5.46
C GLU A 86 -14.47 7.53 -5.67
N GLU A 87 -13.18 7.83 -5.85
CA GLU A 87 -12.67 9.19 -6.11
C GLU A 87 -12.66 9.57 -7.60
N GLY A 88 -13.19 8.71 -8.48
CA GLY A 88 -13.31 9.00 -9.92
C GLY A 88 -12.03 8.83 -10.73
N PHE A 89 -11.01 8.15 -10.19
CA PHE A 89 -9.78 7.81 -10.90
C PHE A 89 -9.90 6.45 -11.61
N VAL A 90 -9.20 6.32 -12.75
CA VAL A 90 -9.13 5.06 -13.50
C VAL A 90 -7.91 4.26 -13.03
N ALA A 91 -8.15 3.05 -12.57
CA ALA A 91 -7.10 2.12 -12.16
C ALA A 91 -6.34 1.55 -13.37
N ASP A 92 -5.04 1.31 -13.21
CA ASP A 92 -4.19 0.70 -14.24
C ASP A 92 -4.40 -0.82 -14.39
N ASN A 93 -3.65 -1.43 -15.30
CA ASN A 93 -3.71 -2.87 -15.54
C ASN A 93 -3.31 -3.70 -14.31
N TYR A 94 -2.33 -3.25 -13.52
CA TYR A 94 -1.88 -3.97 -12.34
C TYR A 94 -2.99 -4.08 -11.30
N LEU A 95 -3.63 -2.96 -10.96
CA LEU A 95 -4.74 -2.92 -10.00
C LEU A 95 -5.98 -3.67 -10.51
N ASN A 96 -6.19 -3.71 -11.83
CA ASN A 96 -7.31 -4.45 -12.42
C ASN A 96 -7.14 -5.98 -12.43
N THR A 97 -5.95 -6.51 -12.14
CA THR A 97 -5.67 -7.96 -12.11
C THR A 97 -5.86 -8.61 -10.73
N ALA A 98 -6.43 -7.88 -9.76
CA ALA A 98 -6.61 -8.32 -8.37
C ALA A 98 -7.60 -9.48 -8.17
#